data_AF-A0A925H4S5-F1
#
_entry.id   AF-A0A925H4S5-F1
#
_cell.length_a   1.000
_cell.length_b   1.000
_cell.length_c   1.000
_cell.angle_alpha   90.00
_cell.angle_beta   90.00
_cell.angle_gamma   90.00
#
_symmetry.space_group_name_H-M   'P 1'
#
loop_
_entity.id
_entity.type
_entity.pdbx_description
1 polymer ?
#
loop_
_entity_poly.entity_id
_entity_poly.type
_entity_poly.pdbx_seq_one_letter_code
_entity_poly.pdbx_strand_id
1 'polypeptide(L)'
;EAETGGAAILAVPAVETKKEAEDGLVLRTLERKTLWQAQTPQCFRYELLRRAYELALADGLDATDDSALVERTGATVRIIEGGAHNIKITTPHDFALAELIVHSSKFKVLS
;
A
#
# COMPACT_ATOMS: atom_id res chain seq x y z
N GLU A 1 -3.13 -16.12 -4.10
CA GLU A 1 -2.39 -14.92 -4.57
C GLU A 1 -0.96 -14.88 -4.01
N ALA A 2 -0.74 -14.66 -2.70
CA ALA A 2 0.61 -14.84 -2.12
C ALA A 2 1.11 -16.30 -2.17
N GLU A 3 0.19 -17.28 -2.12
CA GLU A 3 0.51 -18.71 -2.31
C GLU A 3 1.06 -19.03 -3.70
N THR A 4 0.65 -18.30 -4.75
CA THR A 4 1.06 -18.57 -6.15
C THR A 4 2.16 -17.62 -6.63
N GLY A 5 2.16 -16.35 -6.19
CA GLY A 5 3.12 -15.32 -6.61
C GLY A 5 4.14 -14.89 -5.55
N GLY A 6 4.03 -15.36 -4.31
CA GLY A 6 4.97 -15.06 -3.23
C GLY A 6 4.80 -13.69 -2.55
N ALA A 7 4.12 -12.73 -3.18
CA ALA A 7 3.90 -11.38 -2.65
C ALA A 7 2.57 -10.79 -3.15
N ALA A 8 1.79 -10.19 -2.25
CA ALA A 8 0.55 -9.49 -2.59
C ALA A 8 0.26 -8.33 -1.63
N ILE A 9 -0.31 -7.25 -2.14
CA ILE A 9 -0.77 -6.11 -1.35
C ILE A 9 -2.24 -5.83 -1.64
N LEU A 10 -2.95 -5.27 -0.65
CA LEU A 10 -4.21 -4.59 -0.92
C LEU A 10 -3.92 -3.22 -1.52
N ALA A 11 -4.68 -2.81 -2.52
CA ALA A 11 -4.64 -1.43 -3.01
C ALA A 11 -5.99 -1.03 -3.62
N VAL A 12 -6.24 0.27 -3.71
CA VAL A 12 -7.42 0.83 -4.41
C VAL A 12 -6.98 1.76 -5.55
N PRO A 13 -7.75 1.88 -6.64
CA PRO A 13 -7.43 2.82 -7.71
C PRO A 13 -7.32 4.26 -7.19
N ALA A 14 -6.36 5.03 -7.70
CA ALA A 14 -6.26 6.43 -7.34
C ALA A 14 -7.49 7.21 -7.80
N VAL A 15 -8.20 7.84 -6.85
CA VAL A 15 -9.35 8.72 -7.13
C VAL A 15 -8.88 10.12 -7.52
N GLU A 16 -7.99 10.67 -6.69
CA GLU A 16 -7.46 12.02 -6.86
C GLU A 16 -6.43 12.12 -7.98
N THR A 17 -6.39 13.28 -8.64
CA THR A 17 -5.33 13.59 -9.60
C THR A 17 -4.01 13.77 -8.86
N LYS A 18 -2.97 13.00 -9.25
CA LYS A 18 -1.64 13.12 -8.66
C LYS A 18 -0.73 13.98 -9.53
N LYS A 19 -0.02 14.90 -8.87
CA LYS A 19 0.99 15.77 -9.49
C LYS A 19 2.35 15.38 -8.94
N GLU A 20 3.34 15.32 -9.82
CA GLU A 20 4.74 15.36 -9.43
C GLU A 20 5.16 16.83 -9.43
N ALA A 21 5.76 17.29 -8.34
CA ALA A 21 6.08 18.69 -8.11
C ALA A 21 7.36 18.83 -7.30
N GLU A 22 8.09 19.91 -7.55
CA GLU A 22 9.32 20.30 -6.86
C GLU A 22 9.31 21.83 -6.69
N ASP A 23 9.74 22.33 -5.53
CA ASP A 23 9.73 23.76 -5.19
C ASP A 23 8.40 24.49 -5.44
N GLY A 24 7.28 23.78 -5.22
CA GLY A 24 5.93 24.32 -5.40
C GLY A 24 5.47 24.42 -6.87
N LEU A 25 6.28 23.97 -7.82
CA LEU A 25 5.97 23.95 -9.25
C LEU A 25 5.60 22.54 -9.70
N VAL A 26 4.52 22.44 -10.48
CA VAL A 26 4.09 21.15 -11.07
C VAL A 26 5.05 20.78 -12.20
N LEU A 27 5.74 19.65 -12.04
CA LEU A 27 6.60 19.06 -13.08
C LEU A 27 5.76 18.29 -14.11
N ARG A 28 4.84 17.44 -13.63
CA ARG A 28 3.89 16.72 -14.50
C ARG A 28 2.65 16.23 -13.74
N THR A 29 1.64 15.86 -14.52
CA THR A 29 0.46 15.14 -14.03
C THR A 29 0.66 13.65 -14.31
N LEU A 30 0.47 12.80 -13.30
CA LEU A 30 0.62 11.36 -13.45
C LEU A 30 -0.67 10.75 -14.06
N GLU A 31 -0.53 9.75 -14.92
CA GLU A 31 -1.66 9.07 -15.57
C GLU A 31 -2.43 8.25 -14.53
N ARG A 32 -3.58 8.77 -14.09
CA ARG A 32 -4.35 8.20 -12.98
C ARG A 32 -4.77 6.74 -13.20
N LYS A 33 -5.00 6.32 -14.45
CA LYS A 33 -5.45 4.95 -14.78
C LYS A 33 -4.46 3.86 -14.38
N THR A 34 -3.19 4.21 -14.18
CA THR A 34 -2.13 3.27 -13.78
C THR A 34 -1.73 3.44 -12.31
N LEU A 35 -2.37 4.33 -11.56
CA LEU A 35 -1.99 4.63 -10.18
C LEU A 35 -2.93 3.94 -9.19
N TRP A 36 -2.31 3.34 -8.18
CA TRP A 36 -2.99 2.65 -7.09
C TRP A 36 -2.47 3.19 -5.76
N GLN A 37 -3.34 3.23 -4.75
CA GLN A 37 -3.00 3.57 -3.38
C GLN A 37 -2.87 2.27 -2.60
N ALA A 38 -1.64 1.92 -2.24
CA ALA A 38 -1.36 0.76 -1.41
C ALA A 38 -2.05 0.89 -0.04
N GLN A 39 -2.59 -0.22 0.43
CA GLN A 39 -3.23 -0.40 1.73
C GLN A 39 -2.52 -1.54 2.48
N THR A 40 -2.81 -1.64 3.78
CA THR A 40 -2.46 -2.81 4.61
C THR A 40 -3.72 -3.64 4.88
N PRO A 41 -3.63 -4.97 5.09
CA PRO A 41 -2.42 -5.78 5.17
C PRO A 41 -1.70 -5.98 3.82
N GLN A 42 -0.39 -6.21 3.94
CA GLN A 42 0.46 -6.69 2.86
C GLN A 42 0.92 -8.11 3.24
N CYS A 43 0.98 -9.02 2.28
CA CYS A 43 1.23 -10.44 2.52
C CYS A 43 2.37 -10.94 1.64
N PHE A 44 3.42 -11.45 2.27
CA PHE A 44 4.62 -11.95 1.59
C PHE A 44 4.99 -13.34 2.12
N ARG A 45 5.61 -14.16 1.27
CA ARG A 45 6.31 -15.37 1.73
C ARG A 45 7.50 -14.95 2.60
N TYR A 46 7.64 -15.63 3.73
CA TYR A 46 8.68 -15.33 4.72
C TYR A 46 10.08 -15.24 4.11
N GLU A 47 10.51 -16.25 3.36
CA GLU A 47 11.87 -16.27 2.76
C GLU A 47 12.10 -15.12 1.78
N LEU A 48 11.06 -14.70 1.06
CA LEU A 48 11.15 -13.57 0.13
C LEU A 48 11.32 -12.26 0.90
N LEU A 49 10.51 -12.05 1.94
CA LEU A 49 10.58 -10.86 2.77
C LEU A 49 11.92 -10.78 3.51
N ARG A 50 12.39 -11.88 4.10
CA ARG A 50 13.69 -11.96 4.77
C ARG A 50 14.84 -11.56 3.85
N ARG A 51 14.87 -12.10 2.63
CA ARG A 51 15.88 -11.75 1.62
C ARG A 51 15.81 -10.27 1.22
N ALA A 52 14.61 -9.73 1.08
CA ALA A 52 14.39 -8.31 0.81
C ALA A 52 15.04 -7.41 1.87
N TYR A 53 14.82 -7.73 3.15
CA TYR A 53 15.43 -7.02 4.27
C TYR A 53 16.97 -7.15 4.31
N GLU A 54 17.50 -8.34 4.04
CA GLU A 54 18.96 -8.56 3.99
C GLU A 54 19.64 -7.73 2.90
N LEU A 55 19.02 -7.62 1.73
CA LEU A 55 19.52 -6.77 0.64
C LEU A 55 19.45 -5.28 1.01
N ALA A 56 18.33 -4.83 1.58
CA ALA A 56 18.18 -3.43 1.97
C ALA A 56 19.18 -3.00 3.06
N LEU A 57 19.48 -3.88 4.02
CA LEU A 57 20.51 -3.65 5.03
C LEU A 57 21.91 -3.57 4.42
N ALA A 58 22.23 -4.43 3.46
CA ALA A 58 23.52 -4.41 2.77
C ALA A 58 23.72 -3.12 1.96
N ASP A 59 22.65 -2.61 1.35
CA ASP A 59 22.67 -1.42 0.50
C ASP A 59 22.48 -0.10 1.29
N GLY A 60 22.20 -0.17 2.60
CA GLY A 60 21.99 0.99 3.47
C GLY A 60 20.74 1.82 3.10
N LEU A 61 19.71 1.16 2.57
CA LEU A 61 18.55 1.83 1.99
C LEU A 61 17.39 1.97 2.98
N ASP A 62 16.68 3.09 2.86
CA ASP A 62 15.41 3.33 3.53
C ASP A 62 14.25 3.04 2.55
N ALA A 63 13.23 2.32 3.01
CA ALA A 63 12.08 1.91 2.19
C ALA A 63 10.77 2.37 2.83
N THR A 64 9.82 2.79 1.99
CA THR A 64 8.56 3.36 2.45
C THR A 64 7.57 2.33 2.98
N ASP A 65 7.66 1.08 2.50
CA ASP A 65 6.89 -0.08 2.97
C ASP A 65 7.58 -1.41 2.60
N ASP A 66 7.00 -2.53 3.06
CA ASP A 66 7.50 -3.88 2.81
C ASP A 66 7.44 -4.27 1.32
N SER A 67 6.41 -3.84 0.58
CA SER A 67 6.34 -4.08 -0.87
C SER A 67 7.51 -3.46 -1.62
N ALA A 68 7.92 -2.24 -1.27
CA ALA A 68 9.06 -1.57 -1.89
C ALA A 68 10.38 -2.36 -1.68
N LEU A 69 10.52 -3.03 -0.53
CA LEU A 69 11.66 -3.92 -0.28
C LEU A 69 11.60 -5.16 -1.16
N VAL A 70 10.42 -5.78 -1.28
CA VAL A 70 10.22 -6.99 -2.08
C VAL A 70 10.40 -6.75 -3.57
N GLU A 71 9.90 -5.64 -4.11
CA GLU A 71 10.07 -5.25 -5.52
C GLU A 71 11.54 -5.21 -5.93
N ARG A 72 12.43 -4.72 -5.05
CA ARG A 72 13.88 -4.63 -5.30
C ARG A 72 14.57 -5.98 -5.44
N THR A 73 13.98 -7.05 -4.90
CA THR A 73 14.49 -8.41 -5.12
C THR A 73 14.27 -8.91 -6.56
N GLY A 74 13.52 -8.14 -7.37
CA GLY A 74 13.02 -8.55 -8.70
C GLY A 74 11.73 -9.37 -8.64
N ALA A 75 11.21 -9.63 -7.44
CA ALA A 75 9.93 -10.32 -7.28
C ALA A 75 8.76 -9.43 -7.70
N THR A 76 7.76 -10.05 -8.30
CA THR A 76 6.51 -9.37 -8.66
C THR A 76 5.59 -9.31 -7.45
N VAL A 77 5.12 -8.10 -7.12
CA VAL A 77 4.09 -7.88 -6.09
C VAL A 77 2.73 -7.78 -6.76
N ARG A 78 1.78 -8.64 -6.36
CA ARG A 78 0.42 -8.65 -6.92
C ARG A 78 -0.47 -7.65 -6.19
N ILE A 79 -1.18 -6.81 -6.94
CA ILE A 79 -2.25 -5.97 -6.38
C ILE A 79 -3.53 -6.79 -6.29
N ILE A 80 -4.12 -6.81 -5.11
CA ILE A 80 -5.48 -7.28 -4.86
C ILE A 80 -6.33 -6.06 -4.52
N GLU A 81 -7.45 -5.90 -5.20
CA GLU A 81 -8.32 -4.74 -4.99
C GLU A 81 -8.89 -4.77 -3.57
N GLY A 82 -8.59 -3.71 -2.81
CA GLY A 82 -9.04 -3.51 -1.44
C GLY A 82 -10.38 -2.78 -1.34
N GLY A 83 -10.84 -2.60 -0.11
CA GLY A 83 -12.04 -1.80 0.17
C GLY A 83 -11.70 -0.32 0.31
N ALA A 84 -12.53 0.56 -0.24
CA ALA A 84 -12.39 2.01 -0.05
C ALA A 84 -12.48 2.44 1.43
N HIS A 85 -13.13 1.62 2.28
CA HIS A 85 -13.26 1.86 3.72
C HIS A 85 -12.08 1.32 4.55
N ASN A 86 -11.10 0.65 3.92
CA ASN A 86 -9.87 0.21 4.57
C ASN A 86 -8.88 1.39 4.65
N ILE A 87 -9.28 2.41 5.40
CA ILE A 87 -8.55 3.67 5.49
C ILE A 87 -7.33 3.52 6.41
N LYS A 88 -6.22 4.17 6.03
CA LYS A 88 -5.08 4.35 6.92
C LYS A 88 -5.40 5.51 7.86
N ILE A 89 -5.45 5.25 9.17
CA ILE A 89 -5.65 6.31 10.17
C ILE A 89 -4.29 6.98 10.41
N THR A 90 -4.13 8.22 9.94
CA THR A 90 -2.88 8.99 10.05
C THR A 90 -3.06 10.36 10.68
N THR A 91 -4.29 10.86 10.71
CA THR A 91 -4.66 12.18 11.24
C THR A 91 -5.86 12.05 12.20
N PRO A 92 -6.09 13.06 13.06
CA PRO A 92 -7.30 13.09 13.90
C PRO A 92 -8.60 13.06 13.10
N HIS A 93 -8.62 13.62 11.89
CA HIS A 93 -9.78 13.56 11.00
C HIS A 93 -10.07 12.13 10.54
N ASP A 94 -9.04 11.34 10.23
CA ASP A 94 -9.21 9.93 9.85
C ASP A 94 -9.86 9.12 10.96
N PHE A 95 -9.63 9.49 12.22
CA PHE A 95 -10.24 8.84 13.37
C PHE A 95 -11.76 9.07 13.43
N ALA A 96 -12.21 10.32 13.27
CA ALA A 96 -13.64 10.62 13.21
C ALA A 96 -14.32 9.92 12.02
N LEU A 97 -13.64 9.84 10.87
CA LEU A 97 -14.14 9.09 9.72
C LEU A 97 -14.21 7.58 10.00
N ALA A 98 -13.20 7.01 10.66
CA ALA A 98 -13.19 5.60 11.06
C ALA A 98 -14.37 5.27 11.99
N GLU A 99 -14.66 6.13 12.96
CA GLU A 99 -15.83 5.98 13.83
C GLU A 99 -17.13 5.93 13.02
N LEU A 100 -17.31 6.85 12.07
CA LEU A 100 -18.50 6.85 11.21
C LEU A 100 -18.60 5.58 10.35
N ILE A 101 -17.49 5.10 9.80
CA ILE A 101 -17.44 3.86 9.00
C ILE A 101 -17.88 2.65 9.84
N VAL A 102 -17.38 2.54 11.07
CA VAL A 102 -17.72 1.44 11.99
C VAL A 102 -19.20 1.47 12.37
N HIS A 103 -19.76 2.65 12.64
CA HIS A 103 -21.16 2.79 13.09
C HIS A 103 -22.19 2.73 11.95
N SER A 104 -21.82 3.07 10.71
CA SER A 104 -22.70 3.05 9.54
C SER A 104 -22.83 1.67 8.88
N SER A 105 -21.84 0.81 9.07
CA SER A 105 -21.80 -0.53 8.49
C SER A 105 -22.31 -1.55 9.50
N LYS A 106 -23.07 -2.57 9.06
CA LYS A 106 -23.20 -3.84 9.81
C LYS A 106 -21.83 -4.52 9.87
N PHE A 107 -20.87 -3.94 10.58
CA PHE A 107 -19.54 -4.49 10.77
C PHE A 107 -19.68 -5.69 11.70
N LYS A 108 -19.96 -6.87 11.13
CA LYS A 108 -19.81 -8.13 11.86
C LYS A 108 -18.31 -8.32 12.03
N VAL A 109 -17.80 -8.03 13.22
CA VAL A 109 -16.56 -8.64 13.69
C VAL A 109 -16.79 -10.15 13.54
N LEU A 110 -15.98 -10.80 12.71
CA LEU A 110 -15.98 -12.25 12.58
C LEU A 110 -15.52 -12.81 13.93
N SER A 111 -16.49 -13.14 14.79
CA SER A 111 -16.33 -13.96 15.99
C SER A 111 -16.38 -15.43 15.63
#